data_AF-A0A257SNQ9-F1
#
_entry.id   AF-A0A257SNQ9-F1
#
_cell.length_a   1.000
_cell.length_b   1.000
_cell.length_c   1.000
_cell.angle_alpha   90.00
_cell.angle_beta   90.00
_cell.angle_gamma   90.00
#
_symmetry.space_group_name_H-M   'P 1'
#
loop_
_entity.id
_entity.type
_entity.pdbx_description
1 polymer ?
#
loop_
_entity_poly.entity_id
_entity_poly.type
_entity_poly.pdbx_seq_one_letter_code
_entity_poly.pdbx_strand_id
1 'polypeptide(L)' 'MAGITKDRAERIARAHACEVCGEYNYKKLAVKPASGELRKSLNVSWLANKTCGVCGAILELGINDEGDIVYVS' A
#
# COMPACT_ATOMS: atom_id res chain seq x y z
N MET A 1 21.07 -2.79 -2.51
CA MET A 1 19.87 -2.39 -3.27
C MET A 1 19.13 -1.37 -2.45
N ALA A 2 19.01 -0.15 -2.97
CA ALA A 2 18.32 0.93 -2.27
C ALA A 2 16.83 0.81 -2.63
N GLY A 3 16.09 0.11 -1.78
CA GLY A 3 14.64 0.01 -1.93
C GLY A 3 13.96 1.36 -1.86
N ILE A 4 12.73 1.43 -2.40
CA ILE A 4 11.93 2.64 -2.26
C ILE A 4 11.82 3.06 -0.79
N THR A 5 11.85 4.37 -0.57
CA THR A 5 11.68 4.95 0.77
C THR A 5 10.23 4.83 1.22
N LYS A 6 10.01 4.93 2.54
CA LYS A 6 8.67 4.97 3.13
C LYS A 6 7.82 6.08 2.49
N ASP A 7 8.38 7.27 2.32
CA ASP A 7 7.70 8.40 1.67
C ASP A 7 7.22 8.06 0.25
N ARG A 8 8.06 7.38 -0.55
CA ARG A 8 7.68 6.96 -1.89
C ARG A 8 6.57 5.89 -1.85
N ALA A 9 6.64 4.94 -0.93
CA ALA A 9 5.58 3.96 -0.72
C ALA A 9 4.25 4.61 -0.28
N GLU A 10 4.29 5.64 0.57
CA GLU A 10 3.13 6.44 0.98
C GLU A 10 2.49 7.17 -0.21
N ARG A 11 3.31 7.74 -1.09
CA ARG A 11 2.84 8.38 -2.33
C ARG A 11 2.16 7.37 -3.27
N ILE A 12 2.76 6.20 -3.47
CA ILE A 12 2.18 5.12 -4.30
C ILE A 12 0.84 4.66 -3.73
N ALA A 13 0.77 4.43 -2.41
CA ALA A 13 -0.46 4.01 -1.76
C ALA A 13 -1.60 5.03 -1.88
N ARG A 14 -1.28 6.34 -1.78
CA ARG A 14 -2.24 7.43 -2.02
C ARG A 14 -2.68 7.52 -3.48
N ALA A 15 -1.78 7.25 -4.41
CA ALA A 15 -2.04 7.29 -5.85
C ALA A 15 -2.83 6.07 -6.36
N HIS A 16 -3.09 5.06 -5.52
CA HIS A 16 -3.98 3.96 -5.86
C HIS A 16 -5.41 4.27 -5.45
N ALA A 17 -6.38 4.07 -6.34
CA ALA A 17 -7.80 4.26 -6.08
C ALA A 17 -8.35 3.28 -5.02
N CYS A 18 -9.51 3.59 -4.47
CA CYS A 18 -10.24 2.65 -3.63
C CYS A 18 -10.83 1.56 -4.53
N GLU A 19 -10.56 0.29 -4.26
CA GLU A 19 -11.08 -0.81 -5.10
C GLU A 19 -12.59 -1.02 -4.98
N VAL A 20 -13.21 -0.41 -3.96
CA VAL A 20 -14.66 -0.52 -3.72
C VAL A 20 -15.44 0.59 -4.41
N CYS A 21 -14.99 1.86 -4.31
CA CYS A 21 -15.73 3.01 -4.84
C CYS A 21 -14.98 3.85 -5.88
N GLY A 22 -13.73 3.51 -6.20
CA GLY A 22 -12.91 4.23 -7.19
C GLY A 22 -12.33 5.57 -6.71
N GLU A 23 -12.62 6.01 -5.50
CA GLU A 23 -12.14 7.31 -5.01
C GLU A 23 -10.73 7.28 -4.43
N TYR A 24 -10.07 8.44 -4.47
CA TYR A 24 -8.71 8.64 -3.97
C TYR A 24 -8.68 9.34 -2.60
N ASN A 25 -9.84 9.47 -1.96
CA ASN A 25 -9.97 10.11 -0.67
C ASN A 25 -9.79 9.08 0.45
N TYR A 26 -8.71 9.24 1.23
CA TYR A 26 -8.38 8.38 2.36
C TYR A 26 -8.31 9.17 3.65
N LYS A 27 -9.17 8.82 4.61
CA LYS A 27 -9.15 9.43 5.95
C LYS A 27 -7.99 8.94 6.80
N LYS A 28 -7.49 7.72 6.53
CA LYS A 28 -6.36 7.10 7.21
C LYS A 28 -5.51 6.38 6.17
N LEU A 29 -4.19 6.55 6.25
CA LEU A 29 -3.22 5.82 5.45
C LEU A 29 -1.98 5.61 6.33
N ALA A 30 -1.57 4.36 6.46
CA ALA A 30 -0.42 3.96 7.24
C ALA A 30 0.43 2.99 6.43
N VAL A 31 1.68 3.36 6.19
CA VAL A 31 2.65 2.50 5.51
C VAL A 31 3.66 1.96 6.51
N LYS A 32 3.85 0.64 6.48
CA LYS A 32 4.76 -0.10 7.35
C LYS A 32 5.65 -1.01 6.50
N PRO A 33 6.89 -1.28 6.94
CA PRO A 33 7.70 -2.30 6.28
C PRO A 33 7.00 -3.66 6.38
N ALA A 34 7.05 -4.44 5.30
CA ALA A 34 6.50 -5.78 5.29
C ALA A 34 7.31 -6.72 6.20
N SER A 35 6.62 -7.68 6.82
CA SER A 35 7.23 -8.75 7.60
C SER A 35 8.16 -9.60 6.75
N GLY A 36 9.15 -10.26 7.38
CA GLY A 36 10.13 -11.10 6.66
C GLY A 36 9.50 -12.22 5.82
N GLU A 37 8.37 -12.77 6.26
CA GLU A 37 7.60 -13.80 5.53
C GLU A 37 6.94 -13.26 4.26
N LEU A 38 6.34 -12.06 4.32
CA LEU A 38 5.70 -11.41 3.18
C LEU A 38 6.74 -10.94 2.14
N ARG A 39 7.90 -10.46 2.61
CA ARG A 39 9.04 -10.13 1.75
C ARG A 39 9.51 -11.31 0.92
N LYS A 40 9.62 -12.49 1.55
CA LYS A 40 10.12 -13.69 0.87
C LYS A 40 9.07 -14.38 -0.01
N SER A 41 7.81 -14.39 0.42
CA SER A 41 6.77 -15.16 -0.25
C SER A 41 6.10 -14.40 -1.39
N LEU A 42 5.92 -13.09 -1.23
CA LEU A 42 5.16 -12.26 -2.16
C LEU A 42 6.00 -11.14 -2.79
N ASN A 43 7.30 -11.06 -2.49
CA ASN A 43 8.18 -9.98 -2.95
C ASN A 43 7.69 -8.57 -2.55
N VAL A 44 7.08 -8.47 -1.36
CA VAL A 44 6.49 -7.23 -0.85
C VAL A 44 7.45 -6.59 0.14
N SER A 45 7.89 -5.36 -0.12
CA SER A 45 8.79 -4.60 0.75
C SER A 45 8.04 -3.72 1.75
N TRP A 46 6.87 -3.21 1.37
CA TRP A 46 6.04 -2.28 2.12
C TRP A 46 4.56 -2.71 2.11
N LEU A 47 3.89 -2.50 3.23
CA LEU A 47 2.45 -2.71 3.41
C LEU A 47 1.78 -1.38 3.68
N ALA A 48 0.82 -1.01 2.86
CA ALA A 48 0.02 0.19 3.03
C ALA A 48 -1.42 -0.18 3.43
N ASN A 49 -1.78 0.17 4.66
CA ASN A 49 -3.14 0.06 5.15
C ASN A 49 -3.83 1.41 4.99
N LYS A 50 -4.87 1.47 4.16
CA LYS A 50 -5.63 2.70 3.89
C LYS A 50 -7.11 2.50 4.16
N THR A 51 -7.77 3.53 4.68
CA THR A 51 -9.21 3.53 4.89
C THR A 51 -9.82 4.62 4.03
N CYS A 52 -10.72 4.24 3.13
CA CYS A 52 -11.45 5.18 2.29
C CYS A 52 -12.23 6.16 3.18
N GLY A 53 -12.09 7.45 2.88
CA GLY A 53 -12.82 8.53 3.54
C GLY A 53 -14.29 8.60 3.12
N VAL A 54 -14.66 7.95 2.01
CA VAL A 54 -16.01 8.02 1.45
C VAL A 54 -16.82 6.77 1.77
N CYS A 55 -16.42 5.61 1.23
CA CYS A 55 -17.15 4.35 1.48
C CYS A 55 -16.75 3.65 2.78
N GLY A 56 -15.66 4.08 3.43
CA GLY A 56 -15.17 3.48 4.67
C GLY A 56 -14.41 2.17 4.50
N ALA A 57 -14.23 1.67 3.27
CA ALA A 57 -13.49 0.43 2.99
C ALA A 57 -12.06 0.49 3.53
N ILE A 58 -11.63 -0.58 4.17
CA ILE A 58 -10.26 -0.79 4.62
C ILE A 58 -9.58 -1.63 3.56
N LEU A 59 -8.47 -1.12 3.04
CA LEU A 59 -7.69 -1.76 1.99
C LEU A 59 -6.26 -1.94 2.47
N GLU A 60 -5.70 -3.11 2.22
CA GLU A 60 -4.29 -3.40 2.38
C GLU A 60 -3.62 -3.52 1.01
N LEU A 61 -2.49 -2.84 0.83
CA LEU A 61 -1.71 -2.89 -0.41
C LEU A 61 -0.30 -3.37 -0.11
N GLY A 62 0.15 -4.39 -0.84
CA GLY A 62 1.55 -4.78 -0.89
C GLY A 62 2.29 -4.00 -1.97
N ILE A 63 3.44 -3.41 -1.64
CA ILE A 63 4.30 -2.68 -2.57
C ILE A 63 5.70 -3.30 -2.54
N ASN A 64 6.28 -3.62 -3.70
CA ASN A 64 7.62 -4.20 -3.82
C ASN A 64 8.74 -3.13 -3.64
N ASP A 65 9.99 -3.54 -3.85
CA ASP A 65 11.17 -2.68 -3.74
C ASP A 65 11.30 -1.64 -4.86
N GLU A 66 10.60 -1.84 -5.98
CA GLU A 66 10.63 -1.00 -7.19
C GLU A 66 9.50 0.05 -7.18
N GLY A 67 8.44 -0.20 -6.41
CA GLY A 67 7.24 0.64 -6.34
C GLY A 67 6.01 0.05 -7.02
N ASP A 68 6.06 -1.20 -7.48
CA ASP A 68 4.89 -1.88 -8.02
C ASP A 68 4.00 -2.40 -6.91
N ILE A 69 2.70 -2.34 -7.15
CA ILE A 69 1.67 -2.89 -6.27
C ILE A 69 1.54 -4.37 -6.60
N VAL A 70 1.89 -5.21 -5.63
CA VAL A 70 1.97 -6.67 -5.80
C VAL A 70 0.63 -7.34 -5.48
N TYR A 71 -0.15 -6.75 -4.58
CA TYR A 71 -1.52 -7.17 -4.28
C TYR A 71 -2.31 -6.04 -3.63
N VAL A 72 -3.63 -6.17 -3.69
CA VAL A 72 -4.59 -5.38 -2.94
C VAL A 72 -5.62 -6.31 -2.30
N SER A 73 -5.98 -6.05 -1.05
CA SER A 73 -6.98 -6.81 -0.28
C SER A 73 -7.88 -5.90 0.54
#